data_AF-A0A7X9HN87-F1
#
_entry.id   AF-A0A7X9HN87-F1
#
_cell.length_a   1.000
_cell.length_b   1.000
_cell.length_c   1.000
_cell.angle_alpha   90.00
_cell.angle_beta   90.00
_cell.angle_gamma   90.00
#
_symmetry.space_group_name_H-M   'P 1'
#
loop_
_entity.id
_entity.type
_entity.pdbx_description
1 polymer ?
#
loop_
_entity_poly.entity_id
_entity_poly.type
_entity_poly.pdbx_seq_one_letter_code
_entity_poly.pdbx_strand_id
1 'polypeptide(L)'
;MVRWIAWIGTLMFALAAHAQGRSAPESPDPAAAPLSSAEKLPSELVERWQKLSPEQKAALRERWERFRALPPEKRAEIQKRLERFRALPPEERQRLRRNLEIFRSLPPEERARILKRFERWRELSDAERDRLRRAFSRIKRMEPAERRRFMKKLRRWMELPPEERERLKERIRDRLGR
;
A
#
# COMPACT_ATOMS: atom_id res chain seq x y z
N MET A 1 -1.63 8.19 7.36
CA MET A 1 -0.25 7.77 7.05
C MET A 1 -0.17 6.32 6.52
N VAL A 2 -1.28 5.56 6.40
CA VAL A 2 -1.28 4.12 6.03
C VAL A 2 -1.78 3.87 4.58
N ARG A 3 -2.11 4.93 3.81
CA ARG A 3 -2.64 4.77 2.44
C ARG A 3 -1.67 4.04 1.50
N TRP A 4 -0.35 4.12 1.71
CA TRP A 4 0.66 3.60 0.78
C TRP A 4 1.01 2.11 0.95
N ILE A 5 0.76 1.49 2.11
CA ILE A 5 1.07 0.07 2.34
C ILE A 5 0.13 -0.86 1.54
N ALA A 6 -1.14 -0.45 1.38
CA ALA A 6 -2.09 -1.13 0.50
C ALA A 6 -1.67 -1.06 -1.00
N TRP A 7 -0.93 -0.03 -1.39
CA TRP A 7 -0.39 0.12 -2.75
C TRP A 7 0.92 -0.63 -2.96
N ILE A 8 1.76 -0.84 -1.94
CA ILE A 8 2.99 -1.64 -2.04
C ILE A 8 2.69 -3.08 -2.47
N GLY A 9 1.63 -3.69 -1.93
CA GLY A 9 1.18 -5.01 -2.37
C GLY A 9 0.79 -5.09 -3.86
N THR A 10 0.37 -3.96 -4.45
CA THR A 10 0.05 -3.85 -5.89
C THR A 10 1.30 -3.50 -6.73
N LEU A 11 2.16 -2.63 -6.21
CA LEU A 11 3.42 -2.21 -6.85
C LEU A 11 4.48 -3.31 -6.88
N MET A 12 4.40 -4.29 -5.99
CA MET A 12 5.22 -5.50 -6.03
C MET A 12 4.93 -6.37 -7.26
N PHE A 13 3.73 -6.26 -7.86
CA PHE A 13 3.38 -6.96 -9.10
C PHE A 13 3.48 -6.05 -10.34
N ALA A 14 3.34 -4.73 -10.18
CA ALA A 14 3.37 -3.76 -11.28
C ALA A 14 4.78 -3.25 -11.67
N LEU A 15 5.86 -3.80 -11.10
CA LEU A 15 7.23 -3.47 -11.51
C LEU A 15 7.70 -4.31 -12.70
N ALA A 16 6.92 -4.23 -13.78
CA ALA A 16 7.33 -4.63 -15.12
C ALA A 16 6.46 -3.91 -16.17
N ALA A 17 6.23 -2.59 -16.04
CA ALA A 17 5.84 -1.73 -17.16
C ALA A 17 5.74 -0.28 -16.71
N HIS A 18 6.77 0.52 -17.02
CA HIS A 18 6.57 1.96 -17.15
C HIS A 18 7.42 2.48 -18.31
N ALA A 19 6.75 2.73 -19.44
CA ALA A 19 7.06 3.82 -20.35
C ALA A 19 5.73 4.52 -20.62
N GLN A 20 5.69 5.78 -20.19
CA GLN A 20 4.99 6.95 -20.73
C GLN A 20 3.51 6.89 -21.15
N GLY A 21 2.84 8.02 -20.92
CA GLY A 21 1.40 8.15 -20.99
C GLY A 21 0.83 8.22 -22.40
N ARG A 22 -0.37 7.67 -22.54
CA ARG A 22 -1.41 8.14 -23.47
C ARG A 22 -2.76 7.63 -22.98
N SER A 23 -3.75 8.48 -23.09
CA SER A 23 -5.17 8.25 -22.80
C SER A 23 -5.86 7.46 -23.93
N ALA A 24 -6.85 6.63 -23.57
CA ALA A 24 -7.98 6.05 -24.34
C ALA A 24 -8.14 4.52 -24.14
N PRO A 25 -9.26 3.91 -24.57
CA PRO A 25 -10.59 3.86 -23.95
C PRO A 25 -10.92 2.45 -23.40
N GLU A 26 -12.14 2.27 -22.89
CA GLU A 26 -12.78 1.05 -22.35
C GLU A 26 -12.12 -0.31 -22.71
N SER A 27 -11.70 -1.02 -21.67
CA SER A 27 -11.00 -2.31 -21.71
C SER A 27 -11.90 -3.44 -22.25
N PRO A 28 -11.61 -4.05 -23.42
CA PRO A 28 -12.22 -5.32 -23.79
C PRO A 28 -11.48 -6.49 -23.11
N ASP A 29 -12.21 -7.58 -22.89
CA ASP A 29 -11.72 -8.84 -22.33
C ASP A 29 -10.43 -9.31 -23.05
N PRO A 30 -9.28 -9.46 -22.35
CA PRO A 30 -8.01 -9.82 -22.98
C PRO A 30 -8.00 -11.26 -23.52
N ALA A 31 -9.02 -12.07 -23.24
CA ALA A 31 -9.18 -13.40 -23.83
C ALA A 31 -9.91 -13.38 -25.19
N ALA A 32 -10.57 -12.26 -25.53
CA ALA A 32 -11.38 -12.11 -26.75
C ALA A 32 -10.85 -11.06 -27.72
N ALA A 33 -9.70 -10.43 -27.45
CA ALA A 33 -9.07 -9.52 -28.40
C ALA A 33 -8.58 -10.31 -29.63
N PRO A 34 -9.09 -10.03 -30.84
CA PRO A 34 -8.60 -10.69 -32.04
C PRO A 34 -7.11 -10.38 -32.20
N LEU A 35 -6.33 -11.40 -32.54
CA LEU A 35 -4.88 -11.35 -32.82
C LEU A 35 -4.48 -10.28 -33.87
N SER A 36 -5.46 -9.65 -34.53
CA SER A 36 -5.31 -8.50 -35.43
C SER A 36 -4.80 -7.22 -34.74
N SER A 37 -4.95 -7.06 -33.42
CA SER A 37 -4.37 -5.89 -32.70
C SER A 37 -2.89 -6.07 -32.31
N ALA A 38 -2.25 -7.19 -32.68
CA ALA A 38 -0.83 -7.43 -32.45
C ALA A 38 0.11 -6.70 -33.43
N GLU A 39 -0.42 -6.06 -34.47
CA GLU A 39 0.37 -5.47 -35.57
C GLU A 39 1.16 -4.21 -35.21
N LYS A 40 0.93 -3.59 -34.04
CA LYS A 40 1.72 -2.43 -33.59
C LYS A 40 2.07 -2.54 -32.12
N LEU A 41 2.84 -3.56 -31.75
CA LEU A 41 3.68 -3.42 -30.56
C LEU A 41 4.52 -2.15 -30.75
N PRO A 42 4.45 -1.15 -29.85
CA PRO A 42 5.26 0.05 -29.97
C PRO A 42 6.71 -0.38 -30.14
N SER A 43 7.40 0.13 -31.16
CA SER A 43 8.77 -0.27 -31.49
C SER A 43 9.69 -0.21 -30.28
N GLU A 44 9.48 0.75 -29.38
CA GLU A 44 10.18 0.86 -28.09
C GLU A 44 10.03 -0.36 -27.16
N LEU A 45 8.87 -1.02 -27.14
CA LEU A 45 8.61 -2.21 -26.33
C LEU A 45 9.36 -3.42 -26.90
N VAL A 46 9.38 -3.55 -28.23
CA VAL A 46 10.14 -4.60 -28.92
C VAL A 46 11.64 -4.39 -28.69
N GLU A 47 12.13 -3.16 -28.83
CA GLU A 47 13.53 -2.83 -28.61
C GLU A 47 13.95 -3.07 -27.16
N ARG A 48 13.11 -2.68 -26.18
CA ARG A 48 13.34 -2.97 -24.76
C ARG A 48 13.37 -4.47 -24.48
N TRP A 49 12.48 -5.24 -25.09
CA TRP A 49 12.46 -6.70 -24.94
C TRP A 49 13.72 -7.34 -25.50
N GLN A 50 14.19 -6.88 -26.67
CA GLN A 50 15.43 -7.39 -27.27
C GLN A 50 16.66 -7.12 -26.38
N LYS A 51 16.69 -5.95 -25.72
CA LYS A 51 17.75 -5.55 -24.78
C LYS A 51 17.76 -6.33 -23.44
N LEU A 52 16.74 -7.14 -23.15
CA LEU A 52 16.72 -7.95 -21.92
C LEU A 52 17.64 -9.16 -22.04
N SER A 53 18.33 -9.48 -20.94
CA SER A 53 19.12 -10.71 -20.83
C SER A 53 18.22 -11.96 -20.87
N PRO A 54 18.77 -13.14 -21.21
CA PRO A 54 18.02 -14.40 -21.16
C PRO A 54 17.36 -14.66 -19.80
N GLU A 55 18.05 -14.33 -18.71
CA GLU A 55 17.57 -14.49 -17.33
C GLU A 55 16.39 -13.55 -17.05
N GLN A 56 16.47 -12.30 -17.52
CA GLN A 56 15.38 -11.33 -17.39
C GLN A 56 14.14 -11.75 -18.19
N LYS A 57 14.34 -12.26 -19.42
CA LYS A 57 13.26 -12.83 -20.24
C LYS A 57 12.62 -14.06 -19.58
N ALA A 58 13.42 -14.93 -18.97
CA ALA A 58 12.93 -16.09 -18.22
C ALA A 58 12.10 -15.67 -16.99
N ALA A 59 12.60 -14.73 -16.20
CA ALA A 59 11.88 -14.20 -15.03
C ALA A 59 10.55 -13.53 -15.39
N LEU A 60 10.50 -12.81 -16.53
CA LEU A 60 9.25 -12.22 -17.01
C LEU A 60 8.25 -13.27 -17.48
N ARG A 61 8.71 -14.31 -18.19
CA ARG A 61 7.85 -15.44 -18.58
C ARG A 61 7.26 -16.15 -17.36
N GLU A 62 8.08 -16.44 -16.35
CA GLU A 62 7.63 -17.09 -15.12
C GLU A 62 6.57 -16.26 -14.38
N ARG A 63 6.77 -14.93 -14.28
CA ARG A 63 5.77 -14.02 -13.70
C ARG A 63 4.47 -13.99 -14.49
N TRP A 64 4.57 -14.03 -15.82
CA TRP A 64 3.42 -14.07 -16.71
C TRP A 64 2.61 -15.35 -16.54
N GLU A 65 3.26 -16.51 -16.50
CA GLU A 65 2.59 -17.78 -16.26
C GLU A 65 1.90 -17.81 -14.89
N ARG A 66 2.58 -17.32 -13.84
CA ARG A 66 1.96 -17.17 -12.52
C ARG A 66 0.74 -16.26 -12.53
N PHE A 67 0.77 -15.18 -13.29
CA PHE A 67 -0.38 -14.29 -13.44
C PHE A 67 -1.53 -14.97 -14.20
N ARG A 68 -1.25 -15.70 -15.27
CA ARG A 68 -2.25 -16.44 -16.05
C ARG A 68 -2.91 -17.55 -15.24
N ALA A 69 -2.16 -18.19 -14.34
CA ALA A 69 -2.66 -19.22 -13.44
C ALA A 69 -3.58 -18.68 -12.32
N LEU A 70 -3.69 -17.35 -12.15
CA LEU A 70 -4.59 -16.77 -11.15
C LEU A 70 -6.07 -16.91 -11.58
N PRO A 71 -6.99 -17.09 -10.61
CA PRO A 71 -8.42 -17.02 -10.86
C PRO A 71 -8.83 -15.73 -11.58
N PRO A 72 -9.83 -15.76 -12.47
CA PRO A 72 -10.25 -14.59 -13.25
C PRO A 72 -10.58 -13.37 -12.37
N GLU A 73 -11.19 -13.58 -11.20
CA GLU A 73 -11.51 -12.51 -10.25
C GLU A 73 -10.26 -11.83 -9.72
N LYS A 74 -9.21 -12.61 -9.45
CA LYS A 74 -7.91 -12.08 -8.99
C LYS A 74 -7.20 -11.32 -10.09
N ARG A 75 -7.27 -11.79 -11.33
CA ARG A 75 -6.73 -11.08 -12.49
C ARG A 75 -7.44 -9.74 -12.70
N ALA A 76 -8.78 -9.73 -12.64
CA ALA A 76 -9.59 -8.52 -12.72
C ALA A 76 -9.28 -7.53 -11.58
N GLU A 77 -9.11 -8.02 -10.34
CA GLU A 77 -8.71 -7.19 -9.21
C GLU A 77 -7.35 -6.52 -9.43
N ILE A 78 -6.37 -7.26 -9.95
CA ILE A 78 -5.03 -6.73 -10.28
C ILE A 78 -5.12 -5.68 -11.39
N GLN A 79 -5.88 -5.95 -12.45
CA GLN A 79 -6.10 -5.00 -13.56
C GLN A 79 -6.71 -3.69 -13.04
N LYS A 80 -7.81 -3.76 -12.26
CA LYS A 80 -8.46 -2.57 -11.66
C LYS A 80 -7.53 -1.79 -10.74
N ARG A 81 -6.60 -2.47 -10.05
CA ARG A 81 -5.60 -1.78 -9.22
C ARG A 81 -4.53 -1.11 -10.09
N LEU A 82 -4.11 -1.75 -11.17
CA LEU A 82 -3.15 -1.19 -12.12
C LEU A 82 -3.70 0.05 -12.83
N GLU A 83 -4.96 0.01 -13.29
CA GLU A 83 -5.66 1.15 -13.88
C GLU A 83 -5.69 2.34 -12.93
N ARG A 84 -6.11 2.11 -11.68
CA ARG A 84 -6.10 3.15 -10.65
C ARG A 84 -4.70 3.71 -10.40
N PHE A 85 -3.66 2.86 -10.40
CA PHE A 85 -2.28 3.32 -10.28
C PHE A 85 -1.84 4.17 -11.48
N ARG A 86 -2.22 3.79 -12.71
CA ARG A 86 -1.91 4.54 -13.93
C ARG A 86 -2.61 5.89 -13.96
N ALA A 87 -3.82 5.97 -13.41
CA ALA A 87 -4.61 7.18 -13.28
C ALA A 87 -4.08 8.15 -12.19
N LEU A 88 -3.16 7.72 -11.32
CA LEU A 88 -2.55 8.61 -10.34
C LEU A 88 -1.70 9.69 -11.02
N PRO A 89 -1.66 10.93 -10.48
CA PRO A 89 -0.75 11.96 -10.93
C PRO A 89 0.72 11.46 -10.94
N PRO A 90 1.56 11.93 -11.89
CA PRO A 90 2.97 11.54 -11.97
C PRO A 90 3.72 11.64 -10.63
N GLU A 91 3.45 12.69 -9.85
CA GLU A 91 4.09 12.98 -8.57
C GLU A 91 3.70 11.94 -7.52
N GLU A 92 2.43 11.53 -7.50
CA GLU A 92 1.94 10.47 -6.62
C GLU A 92 2.55 9.12 -7.00
N ARG A 93 2.65 8.81 -8.29
CA ARG A 93 3.31 7.59 -8.78
C ARG A 93 4.77 7.55 -8.38
N GLN A 94 5.50 8.65 -8.52
CA GLN A 94 6.89 8.75 -8.08
C GLN A 94 7.03 8.58 -6.57
N ARG A 95 6.13 9.20 -5.79
CA ARG A 95 6.13 9.03 -4.33
C ARG A 95 5.93 7.57 -3.94
N LEU A 96 5.01 6.86 -4.58
CA LEU A 96 4.78 5.44 -4.30
C LEU A 96 5.99 4.58 -4.65
N ARG A 97 6.68 4.90 -5.76
CA ARG A 97 7.93 4.21 -6.14
C ARG A 97 9.03 4.42 -5.10
N ARG A 98 9.26 5.66 -4.66
CA ARG A 98 10.22 5.96 -3.59
C ARG A 98 9.90 5.21 -2.31
N ASN A 99 8.63 5.18 -1.91
CA ASN A 99 8.22 4.43 -0.71
C ASN A 99 8.45 2.92 -0.85
N LEU A 100 8.26 2.35 -2.05
CA LEU A 100 8.54 0.95 -2.30
C LEU A 100 10.04 0.66 -2.23
N GLU A 101 10.86 1.52 -2.81
CA GLU A 101 12.31 1.41 -2.75
C GLU A 101 12.82 1.46 -1.31
N ILE A 102 12.37 2.45 -0.53
CA ILE A 102 12.64 2.54 0.91
C ILE A 102 12.22 1.24 1.60
N PHE A 103 11.01 0.75 1.36
CA PHE A 103 10.53 -0.48 1.99
C PHE A 103 11.39 -1.71 1.64
N ARG A 104 11.89 -1.79 0.40
CA ARG A 104 12.77 -2.88 -0.05
C ARG A 104 14.17 -2.79 0.55
N SER A 105 14.65 -1.59 0.84
CA SER A 105 15.94 -1.36 1.49
C SER A 105 15.90 -1.55 3.01
N LEU A 106 14.71 -1.66 3.61
CA LEU A 106 14.59 -1.92 5.05
C LEU A 106 15.10 -3.32 5.42
N PRO A 107 15.73 -3.48 6.60
CA PRO A 107 16.06 -4.78 7.15
C PRO A 107 14.84 -5.72 7.21
N PRO A 108 15.02 -7.04 7.07
CA PRO A 108 13.93 -8.01 7.09
C PRO A 108 12.99 -7.88 8.30
N GLU A 109 13.55 -7.60 9.48
CA GLU A 109 12.83 -7.46 10.75
C GLU A 109 11.96 -6.19 10.75
N GLU A 110 12.44 -5.10 10.14
CA GLU A 110 11.67 -3.87 9.98
C GLU A 110 10.52 -4.06 9.00
N ARG A 111 10.79 -4.74 7.88
CA ARG A 111 9.74 -5.10 6.92
C ARG A 111 8.66 -5.94 7.58
N ALA A 112 9.05 -6.97 8.34
CA ALA A 112 8.13 -7.82 9.08
C ALA A 112 7.28 -7.02 10.09
N ARG A 113 7.91 -6.09 10.83
CA ARG A 113 7.19 -5.20 11.77
C ARG A 113 6.14 -4.33 11.07
N ILE A 114 6.47 -3.79 9.90
CA ILE A 114 5.54 -2.98 9.10
C ILE A 114 4.38 -3.84 8.59
N LEU A 115 4.67 -5.02 8.04
CA LEU A 115 3.65 -5.95 7.54
C LEU A 115 2.69 -6.39 8.65
N LYS A 116 3.22 -6.78 9.83
CA LYS A 116 2.39 -7.15 11.00
C LYS A 116 1.52 -6.00 11.49
N ARG A 117 2.01 -4.75 11.42
CA ARG A 117 1.18 -3.58 11.76
C ARG A 117 0.08 -3.36 10.72
N PHE A 118 0.38 -3.60 9.46
CA PHE A 118 -0.59 -3.49 8.37
C PHE A 118 -1.68 -4.56 8.43
N GLU A 119 -1.34 -5.80 8.76
CA GLU A 119 -2.29 -6.89 8.98
C GLU A 119 -3.29 -6.54 10.08
N ARG A 120 -2.80 -6.15 11.26
CA ARG A 120 -3.67 -5.68 12.36
C ARG A 120 -4.56 -4.51 11.94
N TRP A 121 -4.05 -3.60 11.11
CA TRP A 121 -4.86 -2.49 10.59
C TRP A 121 -5.98 -2.96 9.64
N ARG A 122 -5.73 -4.02 8.85
CA ARG A 122 -6.73 -4.63 7.96
C ARG A 122 -7.80 -5.39 8.72
N GLU A 123 -7.48 -5.91 9.90
CA GLU A 123 -8.45 -6.60 10.78
C GLU A 123 -9.41 -5.63 11.47
N LEU A 124 -9.02 -4.37 11.66
CA LEU A 124 -9.91 -3.35 12.23
C LEU A 124 -11.15 -3.14 11.37
N SER A 125 -12.31 -3.01 12.02
CA SER A 125 -13.55 -2.56 11.41
C SER A 125 -13.44 -1.13 10.91
N ASP A 126 -14.32 -0.72 9.99
CA ASP A 126 -14.32 0.65 9.47
C ASP A 126 -14.62 1.68 10.57
N ALA A 127 -15.49 1.36 11.52
CA ALA A 127 -15.78 2.19 12.69
C ALA A 127 -14.53 2.41 13.56
N GLU A 128 -13.74 1.36 13.81
CA GLU A 128 -12.49 1.46 14.57
C GLU A 128 -11.43 2.27 13.81
N ARG A 129 -11.28 2.04 12.50
CA ARG A 129 -10.36 2.81 11.66
C ARG A 129 -10.74 4.29 11.67
N ASP A 130 -12.02 4.61 11.60
CA ASP A 130 -12.52 5.98 11.66
C ASP A 130 -12.28 6.63 13.01
N ARG A 131 -12.49 5.90 14.10
CA ARG A 131 -12.15 6.37 15.45
C ARG A 131 -10.68 6.73 15.56
N LEU A 132 -9.79 5.87 15.05
CA LEU A 132 -8.34 6.13 15.04
C LEU A 132 -7.97 7.33 14.16
N ARG A 133 -8.59 7.46 12.97
CA ARG A 133 -8.38 8.63 12.10
C ARG A 133 -8.79 9.93 12.77
N ARG A 134 -9.95 9.96 13.44
CA ARG A 134 -10.42 11.15 14.17
C ARG A 134 -9.50 11.48 15.34
N ALA A 135 -9.11 10.49 16.14
CA ALA A 135 -8.17 10.68 17.25
C ALA A 135 -6.84 11.27 16.77
N PHE A 136 -6.28 10.73 15.67
CA PHE A 136 -5.05 11.23 15.08
C PHE A 136 -5.20 12.64 14.48
N SER A 137 -6.33 12.93 13.84
CA SER A 137 -6.61 14.25 13.28
C SER A 137 -6.70 15.32 14.37
N ARG A 138 -7.31 14.99 15.52
CA ARG A 138 -7.33 15.87 16.70
C ARG A 138 -5.91 16.20 17.17
N ILE A 139 -5.05 15.18 17.33
CA ILE A 139 -3.66 15.36 17.75
C ILE A 139 -2.87 16.24 16.78
N LYS A 140 -3.10 16.09 15.47
CA LYS A 140 -2.42 16.89 14.45
C LYS A 140 -2.81 18.36 14.46
N ARG A 141 -4.04 18.66 14.87
CA ARG A 141 -4.59 20.03 14.95
C ARG A 141 -4.28 20.72 16.29
N MET A 142 -3.76 20.00 17.28
CA MET A 142 -3.32 20.60 18.54
C MET A 142 -2.16 21.57 18.32
N GLU A 143 -2.14 22.65 19.09
CA GLU A 143 -1.01 23.57 19.15
C GLU A 143 0.28 22.82 19.56
N PRO A 144 1.48 23.21 19.07
CA PRO A 144 2.71 22.47 19.31
C PRO A 144 3.00 22.18 20.78
N ALA A 145 2.75 23.16 21.67
CA ALA A 145 2.94 23.01 23.11
C ALA A 145 1.93 22.03 23.75
N GLU A 146 0.67 22.09 23.32
CA GLU A 146 -0.37 21.17 23.78
C GLU A 146 -0.08 19.74 23.32
N ARG A 147 0.26 19.57 22.05
CA ARG A 147 0.66 18.27 21.48
C ARG A 147 1.85 17.67 22.23
N ARG A 148 2.87 18.46 22.60
CA ARG A 148 4.00 17.97 23.41
C ARG A 148 3.55 17.46 24.78
N ARG A 149 2.68 18.20 25.47
CA ARG A 149 2.11 17.78 26.76
C ARG A 149 1.28 16.50 26.63
N PHE A 150 0.45 16.42 25.60
CA PHE A 150 -0.33 15.22 25.29
C PHE A 150 0.58 14.01 25.06
N MET A 151 1.61 14.15 24.22
CA MET A 151 2.56 13.06 23.94
C MET A 151 3.35 12.64 25.18
N LYS A 152 3.75 13.57 26.05
CA LYS A 152 4.40 13.25 27.32
C LYS A 152 3.50 12.41 28.22
N LYS A 153 2.21 12.78 28.34
CA LYS A 153 1.22 12.00 29.11
C LYS A 153 0.99 10.62 28.49
N LEU A 154 0.83 10.55 27.16
CA LEU A 154 0.63 9.30 26.45
C LEU A 154 1.83 8.36 26.57
N ARG A 155 3.05 8.89 26.49
CA ARG A 155 4.28 8.12 26.69
C ARG A 155 4.32 7.53 28.10
N ARG A 156 4.10 8.35 29.13
CA ARG A 156 4.02 7.88 30.52
C ARG A 156 2.96 6.79 30.69
N TRP A 157 1.79 6.95 30.07
CA TRP A 157 0.73 5.93 30.10
C TRP A 157 1.16 4.60 29.46
N MET A 158 1.88 4.64 28.33
CA MET A 158 2.38 3.46 27.64
C MET A 158 3.53 2.75 28.38
N GLU A 159 4.24 3.47 29.25
CA GLU A 159 5.34 2.92 30.08
C GLU A 159 4.83 2.26 31.38
N LEU A 160 3.62 2.60 31.86
CA LEU A 160 3.04 1.96 33.04
C LEU A 160 2.79 0.46 32.82
N PRO A 161 3.04 -0.42 33.81
CA PRO A 161 2.61 -1.82 33.79
C PRO A 161 1.09 -1.95 33.58
N PRO A 162 0.61 -3.02 32.92
CA PRO A 162 -0.83 -3.23 32.68
C PRO A 162 -1.69 -3.11 33.94
N GLU A 163 -1.22 -3.65 35.07
CA GLU A 163 -1.92 -3.67 36.35
C GLU A 163 -2.08 -2.26 36.93
N GLU A 164 -1.04 -1.43 36.77
CA GLU A 164 -1.09 -0.02 37.20
C GLU A 164 -2.03 0.82 36.33
N ARG A 165 -2.12 0.52 35.04
CA ARG A 165 -3.07 1.20 34.15
C ARG A 165 -4.50 0.90 34.56
N GLU A 166 -4.83 -0.35 34.87
CA GLU A 166 -6.18 -0.72 35.29
C GLU A 166 -6.57 -0.06 36.62
N ARG A 167 -5.70 -0.11 37.63
CA ARG A 167 -5.91 0.63 38.89
C ARG A 167 -6.16 2.12 38.67
N LEU A 168 -5.42 2.73 37.75
CA LEU A 168 -5.58 4.14 37.42
C LEU A 168 -6.91 4.42 36.69
N LYS A 169 -7.37 3.53 35.81
CA LYS A 169 -8.68 3.63 35.16
C LYS A 169 -9.82 3.52 36.16
N GLU A 170 -9.75 2.56 37.08
CA GLU A 170 -10.73 2.37 38.15
C GLU A 170 -10.83 3.62 39.02
N ARG A 171 -9.69 4.14 39.50
CA ARG A 171 -9.68 5.37 40.28
C ARG A 171 -10.27 6.59 39.55
N ILE A 172 -10.08 6.69 38.24
CA ILE A 172 -10.68 7.74 37.42
C ILE A 172 -12.19 7.53 37.28
N ARG A 173 -12.63 6.28 37.06
CA ARG A 173 -14.04 5.91 36.98
C ARG A 173 -14.78 6.28 38.28
N ASP A 174 -14.20 5.95 39.43
CA ASP A 174 -14.80 6.22 40.76
C ASP A 174 -14.86 7.71 41.11
N ARG A 175 -14.01 8.53 40.47
CA ARG A 175 -14.01 9.98 40.64
C ARG A 175 -14.97 10.68 39.69
N LEU A 176 -15.23 10.11 38.51
CA LEU A 176 -16.16 10.66 37.51
C LEU A 176 -17.59 10.12 37.64
N GLY A 177 -17.78 9.01 38.36
CA GLY A 177 -19.08 8.42 38.69
C GLY A 177 -19.69 8.92 40.00
N ARG A 178 -19.06 9.91 40.66
CA ARG A 178 -19.62 10.69 41.77
C ARG A 178 -19.89 12.10 41.25
#